data_AF-A0AAV8TR53-F1
#
_entry.id   AF-A0AAV8TR53-F1
#
_cell.length_a   1.000
_cell.length_b   1.000
_cell.length_c   1.000
_cell.angle_alpha   90.00
_cell.angle_beta   90.00
_cell.angle_gamma   90.00
#
_symmetry.space_group_name_H-M   'P 1'
#
loop_
_entity.id
_entity.type
_entity.pdbx_description
1 polymer ?
#
loop_
_entity_poly.entity_id
_entity_poly.type
_entity_poly.pdbx_seq_one_letter_code
_entity_poly.pdbx_strand_id
1 'polypeptide(L)'
;MVMELTESFPSHKNNNTSSCRFPLLLARSRSRGRRRSYTGTAVVIVAALLVSTTAWLSLVFSSATAHRFHRFTKWDGSPRSTSTFPHITTDKPLFKNNKKAPSVPSVPLSFTRGRHTRLPSPGLNLNLSDSELGLTHIVFGIAGSSQLWKQRKEFVRLWWRPDNMRGHVWLEERVSDEDWDDSLPPIMISEDTSRFRYTNPTGHPSGLRIARIISESFRLGLPNVRWFVLGDDDTIFNVDNLVAVLSKYDPSEMVYVGGPSESHSANTYFSHSMAYGGGGIAISYPLADALSSILDKCLERYHKLYGSDDRLHACISELGLSLSREHGFHQWDIRGSAHGLLASHPIAPFVSIHHVEAVDPFYPGLTSLESLKLFTKAMKIDPISFLQRAICYDHSQHLSFSVSLGYVIQVFPTILHPHVIERSEKTYSAWNGISHRNEFDMDTRDPQRSICKRPILFFLKDVGRQGNCTLGSYARTRQKDYLKRRLFCFPRSPPLPFVKNIRVLGYPLRKNWHLAPRRPCCKLNQTNDELLTVSVEQCEQGSFGSFISLM
;
A
#
# COMPACT_ATOMS: atom_id res chain seq x y z
N MET A 1 -44.45 -26.15 -9.37
CA MET A 1 -45.21 -27.38 -9.67
C MET A 1 -44.39 -28.53 -9.08
N VAL A 2 -44.59 -28.93 -7.82
CA VAL A 2 -45.67 -29.83 -7.30
C VAL A 2 -45.57 -31.19 -8.01
N MET A 3 -45.43 -32.39 -7.42
CA MET A 3 -45.47 -32.99 -6.07
C MET A 3 -44.92 -34.45 -6.23
N GLU A 4 -44.18 -35.03 -5.26
CA GLU A 4 -44.56 -36.18 -4.38
C GLU A 4 -44.73 -37.59 -5.04
N LEU A 5 -43.96 -38.62 -4.60
CA LEU A 5 -44.31 -39.75 -3.67
C LEU A 5 -45.18 -40.84 -4.37
N THR A 6 -45.11 -42.17 -4.17
CA THR A 6 -44.67 -43.07 -3.09
C THR A 6 -44.82 -44.55 -3.55
N GLU A 7 -44.11 -45.48 -2.86
CA GLU A 7 -44.54 -46.86 -2.45
C GLU A 7 -44.83 -47.97 -3.50
N SER A 8 -44.72 -49.30 -3.28
CA SER A 8 -44.33 -50.19 -2.16
C SER A 8 -44.26 -51.68 -2.65
N PHE A 9 -43.33 -52.49 -2.09
CA PHE A 9 -43.37 -53.89 -1.53
C PHE A 9 -44.41 -54.99 -1.97
N PRO A 10 -44.38 -56.29 -1.49
CA PRO A 10 -43.34 -57.18 -0.87
C PRO A 10 -43.39 -58.72 -1.23
N SER A 11 -42.46 -59.51 -0.65
CA SER A 11 -42.71 -60.72 0.23
C SER A 11 -42.36 -62.17 -0.19
N HIS A 12 -41.93 -62.92 0.85
CA HIS A 12 -41.91 -64.37 1.18
C HIS A 12 -40.61 -65.19 0.94
N LYS A 13 -39.86 -65.80 1.89
CA LYS A 13 -39.92 -66.46 3.24
C LYS A 13 -39.99 -68.01 3.24
N ASN A 14 -39.29 -68.60 4.23
CA ASN A 14 -39.38 -69.94 4.88
C ASN A 14 -38.36 -71.02 4.42
N ASN A 15 -37.83 -71.96 5.24
CA ASN A 15 -37.96 -72.31 6.67
C ASN A 15 -36.91 -73.40 7.08
N ASN A 16 -36.65 -73.51 8.41
CA ASN A 16 -36.46 -74.74 9.24
C ASN A 16 -35.24 -75.69 9.08
N THR A 17 -34.71 -76.45 10.07
CA THR A 17 -34.60 -76.53 11.56
C THR A 17 -33.79 -77.81 11.94
N SER A 18 -33.30 -77.91 13.19
CA SER A 18 -32.97 -79.14 14.00
C SER A 18 -31.58 -79.82 13.82
N SER A 19 -30.90 -80.50 14.77
CA SER A 19 -30.99 -80.71 16.24
C SER A 19 -29.79 -81.55 16.76
N CYS A 20 -29.03 -81.03 17.74
CA CYS A 20 -28.45 -81.63 18.97
C CYS A 20 -27.95 -83.11 19.12
N ARG A 21 -26.75 -83.32 19.74
CA ARG A 21 -26.52 -83.96 21.09
C ARG A 21 -25.01 -84.03 21.51
N PHE A 22 -24.77 -83.96 22.83
CA PHE A 22 -23.51 -83.89 23.63
C PHE A 22 -23.06 -85.29 24.18
N PRO A 23 -21.87 -85.47 24.82
CA PRO A 23 -21.65 -85.29 26.30
C PRO A 23 -20.27 -84.67 26.73
N LEU A 24 -20.22 -83.76 27.73
CA LEU A 24 -19.72 -83.89 29.15
C LEU A 24 -18.17 -83.96 29.31
N LEU A 25 -17.44 -83.28 30.23
CA LEU A 25 -17.70 -82.36 31.35
C LEU A 25 -16.36 -81.81 31.92
N LEU A 26 -16.45 -80.72 32.71
CA LEU A 26 -15.52 -80.14 33.73
C LEU A 26 -14.28 -79.36 33.24
N ALA A 27 -13.89 -78.18 33.76
CA ALA A 27 -14.49 -77.22 34.69
C ALA A 27 -13.63 -75.93 34.69
N ARG A 28 -14.24 -74.74 34.56
CA ARG A 28 -13.90 -73.56 35.39
C ARG A 28 -14.91 -72.42 35.22
N SER A 29 -15.55 -72.11 36.34
CA SER A 29 -16.16 -70.85 36.82
C SER A 29 -16.58 -69.77 35.80
N ARG A 30 -17.90 -69.53 35.73
CA ARG A 30 -18.58 -68.38 35.13
C ARG A 30 -18.60 -67.20 36.09
N SER A 31 -18.32 -65.99 35.59
CA SER A 31 -19.08 -64.79 35.94
C SER A 31 -19.74 -64.24 34.67
N ARG A 32 -21.04 -63.94 34.76
CA ARG A 32 -21.93 -63.63 33.64
C ARG A 32 -21.62 -62.26 33.04
N GLY A 33 -21.24 -62.25 31.77
CA GLY A 33 -21.27 -61.05 30.93
C GLY A 33 -22.70 -60.63 30.60
N ARG A 34 -23.05 -59.40 30.98
CA ARG A 34 -24.23 -58.68 30.46
C ARG A 34 -23.89 -58.27 29.03
N ARG A 35 -24.38 -59.01 28.02
CA ARG A 35 -24.32 -58.59 26.61
C ARG A 35 -25.11 -57.28 26.47
N ARG A 36 -24.44 -56.14 26.61
CA ARG A 36 -24.97 -54.84 26.21
C ARG A 36 -25.09 -54.85 24.69
N SER A 37 -26.32 -54.67 24.21
CA SER A 37 -26.62 -54.46 22.81
C SER A 37 -25.81 -53.27 22.29
N TYR A 38 -24.86 -53.52 21.39
CA TYR A 38 -24.07 -52.49 20.72
C TYR A 38 -24.95 -51.56 19.86
N THR A 39 -26.12 -52.02 19.41
CA THR A 39 -27.07 -51.20 18.66
C THR A 39 -27.79 -50.18 19.54
N GLY A 40 -28.18 -50.56 20.77
CA GLY A 40 -28.78 -49.61 21.71
C GLY A 40 -27.82 -48.51 22.16
N THR A 41 -26.54 -48.86 22.35
CA THR A 41 -25.51 -47.88 22.77
C THR A 41 -25.16 -46.93 21.63
N ALA A 42 -25.08 -47.41 20.39
CA ALA A 42 -24.86 -46.56 19.22
C ALA A 42 -26.01 -45.60 18.96
N VAL A 43 -27.27 -46.05 19.10
CA VAL A 43 -28.45 -45.18 18.97
C VAL A 43 -28.48 -44.11 20.06
N VAL A 44 -28.13 -44.46 21.30
CA VAL A 44 -28.03 -43.48 22.39
C VAL A 44 -26.91 -42.47 22.15
N ILE A 45 -25.76 -42.90 21.62
CA ILE A 45 -24.65 -41.98 21.28
C ILE A 45 -25.02 -41.06 20.12
N VAL A 46 -25.65 -41.58 19.07
CA VAL A 46 -26.10 -40.77 17.92
C VAL A 46 -27.19 -39.79 18.35
N ALA A 47 -28.15 -40.23 19.17
CA ALA A 47 -29.17 -39.35 19.74
C ALA A 47 -28.55 -38.28 20.65
N ALA A 48 -27.58 -38.63 21.50
CA ALA A 48 -26.87 -37.67 22.35
C ALA A 48 -26.04 -36.67 21.53
N LEU A 49 -25.41 -37.10 20.43
CA LEU A 49 -24.69 -36.23 19.51
C LEU A 49 -25.64 -35.30 18.74
N LEU A 50 -26.81 -35.78 18.32
CA LEU A 50 -27.84 -34.96 17.67
C LEU A 50 -28.44 -33.95 18.64
N VAL A 51 -28.72 -34.33 19.89
CA VAL A 51 -29.19 -33.41 20.92
C VAL A 51 -28.11 -32.40 21.30
N SER A 52 -26.85 -32.82 21.39
CA SER A 52 -25.71 -31.93 21.67
C SER A 52 -25.48 -30.93 20.52
N THR A 53 -25.53 -31.38 19.26
CA THR A 53 -25.36 -30.50 18.10
C THR A 53 -26.55 -29.56 17.91
N THR A 54 -27.79 -30.01 18.14
CA THR A 54 -28.97 -29.14 18.11
C THR A 54 -29.01 -28.15 19.28
N ALA A 55 -28.57 -28.56 20.47
CA ALA A 55 -28.40 -27.65 21.61
C ALA A 55 -27.28 -26.64 21.36
N TRP A 56 -26.16 -27.05 20.76
CA TRP A 56 -25.05 -26.15 20.40
C TRP A 56 -25.44 -25.17 19.29
N LEU A 57 -26.14 -25.62 18.24
CA LEU A 57 -26.69 -24.75 17.20
C LEU A 57 -27.73 -23.79 17.79
N SER A 58 -28.59 -24.25 18.70
CA SER A 58 -29.55 -23.38 19.39
C SER A 58 -28.85 -22.38 20.32
N LEU A 59 -27.70 -22.73 20.91
CA LEU A 59 -26.91 -21.82 21.74
C LEU A 59 -26.13 -20.80 20.89
N VAL A 60 -25.65 -21.19 19.71
CA VAL A 60 -24.89 -20.32 18.78
C VAL A 60 -25.82 -19.40 17.99
N PHE A 61 -27.03 -19.86 17.62
CA PHE A 61 -27.99 -19.14 16.78
C PHE A 61 -29.25 -18.65 17.52
N SER A 62 -29.31 -18.80 18.85
CA SER A 62 -30.33 -18.13 19.67
C SER A 62 -30.21 -16.61 19.53
N SER A 63 -31.35 -15.93 19.42
CA SER A 63 -31.43 -14.46 19.34
C SER A 63 -30.78 -13.74 20.53
N ALA A 64 -30.64 -14.42 21.67
CA ALA A 64 -29.91 -13.90 22.84
C ALA A 64 -28.38 -13.95 22.69
N THR A 65 -27.85 -14.87 21.87
CA THR A 65 -26.41 -15.01 21.57
C THR A 65 -26.01 -14.24 20.31
N ALA A 66 -26.93 -14.07 19.36
CA ALA A 66 -26.77 -13.19 18.20
C ALA A 66 -26.58 -11.71 18.62
N HIS A 67 -27.23 -11.27 19.71
CA HIS A 67 -26.99 -9.94 20.30
C HIS A 67 -25.63 -9.80 21.01
N ARG A 68 -24.99 -10.91 21.41
CA ARG A 68 -23.68 -10.89 22.08
C ARG A 68 -22.51 -11.08 21.11
N PHE A 69 -22.70 -11.79 20.00
CA PHE A 69 -21.69 -11.93 18.93
C PHE A 69 -21.57 -10.71 18.01
N HIS A 70 -22.62 -9.90 17.88
CA HIS A 70 -22.51 -8.58 17.23
C HIS A 70 -21.71 -7.54 18.05
N ARG A 71 -21.26 -7.90 19.26
CA ARG A 71 -20.48 -7.03 20.14
C ARG A 71 -18.97 -7.30 20.13
N PHE A 72 -18.48 -8.32 19.42
CA PHE A 72 -17.05 -8.71 19.42
C PHE A 72 -16.34 -8.60 18.06
N THR A 73 -17.00 -8.03 17.04
CA THR A 73 -16.38 -7.77 15.73
C THR A 73 -16.77 -6.37 15.25
N LYS A 74 -16.09 -5.34 15.79
CA LYS A 74 -15.95 -3.96 15.29
C LYS A 74 -15.04 -3.20 16.28
N TRP A 75 -13.73 -3.20 16.02
CA TRP A 75 -12.97 -2.12 15.38
C TRP A 75 -12.70 -0.95 16.33
N ASP A 76 -11.43 -0.85 16.76
CA ASP A 76 -10.82 0.27 17.46
C ASP A 76 -10.46 1.37 16.45
N GLY A 77 -10.84 2.62 16.75
CA GLY A 77 -10.46 3.81 15.98
C GLY A 77 -11.61 4.79 15.68
N SER A 78 -11.92 5.66 16.65
CA SER A 78 -12.67 6.94 16.55
C SER A 78 -14.22 6.97 16.68
N PRO A 79 -14.83 8.05 17.26
CA PRO A 79 -16.15 8.05 17.88
C PRO A 79 -17.32 8.40 16.93
N ARG A 80 -18.50 7.92 17.32
CA ARG A 80 -19.75 7.85 16.55
C ARG A 80 -20.43 9.20 16.32
N SER A 81 -21.10 9.31 15.17
CA SER A 81 -22.50 9.76 15.12
C SER A 81 -23.28 8.93 14.10
N THR A 82 -24.37 8.35 14.55
CA THR A 82 -25.32 7.57 13.75
C THR A 82 -26.53 8.42 13.42
N SER A 83 -26.96 8.46 12.16
CA SER A 83 -28.38 8.64 11.85
C SER A 83 -28.80 7.90 10.59
N THR A 84 -29.86 7.14 10.79
CA THR A 84 -30.64 6.28 9.91
C THR A 84 -31.19 7.04 8.69
N PHE A 85 -31.06 6.46 7.49
CA PHE A 85 -31.82 6.87 6.30
C PHE A 85 -33.13 6.06 6.21
N PRO A 86 -34.27 6.68 5.89
CA PRO A 86 -35.37 6.00 5.23
C PRO A 86 -35.30 6.24 3.72
N HIS A 87 -35.48 5.16 2.96
CA HIS A 87 -35.82 5.18 1.55
C HIS A 87 -37.09 5.99 1.30
N ILE A 88 -37.09 6.87 0.28
CA ILE A 88 -38.32 7.38 -0.33
C ILE A 88 -38.28 7.06 -1.82
N THR A 89 -39.30 6.31 -2.22
CA THR A 89 -39.70 5.90 -3.56
C THR A 89 -40.18 7.08 -4.40
N THR A 90 -39.86 7.03 -5.68
CA THR A 90 -40.42 7.87 -6.74
C THR A 90 -41.88 7.50 -7.02
N ASP A 91 -42.79 8.48 -6.99
CA ASP A 91 -43.91 8.60 -7.92
C ASP A 91 -44.47 10.04 -7.95
N LYS A 92 -44.86 10.49 -9.16
CA LYS A 92 -45.39 11.82 -9.56
C LYS A 92 -46.88 12.00 -9.12
N PRO A 93 -47.63 13.13 -9.35
CA PRO A 93 -47.38 14.27 -10.26
C PRO A 93 -47.79 15.71 -9.80
N LEU A 94 -47.37 16.68 -10.63
CA LEU A 94 -47.91 18.02 -10.96
C LEU A 94 -48.71 18.83 -9.92
N PHE A 95 -48.20 20.03 -9.59
CA PHE A 95 -49.03 21.24 -9.49
C PHE A 95 -48.26 22.46 -10.02
N LYS A 96 -48.84 23.12 -11.04
CA LYS A 96 -48.46 24.44 -11.55
C LYS A 96 -48.75 25.50 -10.48
N ASN A 97 -47.84 26.43 -10.26
CA ASN A 97 -48.23 27.79 -9.84
C ASN A 97 -47.24 28.84 -10.35
N ASN A 98 -47.77 29.69 -11.23
CA ASN A 98 -47.19 30.93 -11.72
C ASN A 98 -47.09 31.94 -10.56
N LYS A 99 -45.90 32.45 -10.24
CA LYS A 99 -45.73 33.82 -9.73
C LYS A 99 -44.43 34.45 -10.26
N LYS A 100 -44.61 35.65 -10.81
CA LYS A 100 -43.61 36.54 -11.43
C LYS A 100 -42.52 36.94 -10.42
N ALA A 101 -41.27 36.97 -10.88
CA ALA A 101 -40.15 37.59 -10.18
C ALA A 101 -40.14 39.12 -10.39
N PRO A 102 -39.82 39.94 -9.37
CA PRO A 102 -39.50 41.35 -9.57
C PRO A 102 -38.00 41.54 -9.87
N SER A 103 -37.74 42.46 -10.80
CA SER A 103 -36.44 42.96 -11.22
C SER A 103 -35.70 43.72 -10.11
N VAL A 104 -34.41 43.40 -9.92
CA VAL A 104 -33.47 44.12 -9.04
C VAL A 104 -32.90 45.34 -9.79
N PRO A 105 -32.80 46.54 -9.16
CA PRO A 105 -32.17 47.69 -9.79
C PRO A 105 -30.63 47.61 -9.71
N SER A 106 -29.99 47.91 -10.82
CA SER A 106 -28.53 48.04 -10.97
C SER A 106 -28.02 49.34 -10.35
N VAL A 107 -27.10 49.24 -9.37
CA VAL A 107 -26.34 50.38 -8.82
C VAL A 107 -24.97 50.43 -9.51
N PRO A 108 -24.50 51.58 -10.01
CA PRO A 108 -23.15 51.70 -10.58
C PRO A 108 -22.12 51.92 -9.47
N LEU A 109 -21.16 51.01 -9.34
CA LEU A 109 -19.97 51.19 -8.50
C LEU A 109 -18.95 52.06 -9.24
N SER A 110 -18.83 53.31 -8.80
CA SER A 110 -17.73 54.21 -9.20
C SER A 110 -16.47 53.81 -8.43
N PHE A 111 -15.46 53.30 -9.14
CA PHE A 111 -14.13 53.06 -8.58
C PHE A 111 -13.36 54.39 -8.48
N THR A 112 -13.24 54.94 -7.28
CA THR A 112 -12.26 55.98 -6.97
C THR A 112 -10.87 55.34 -6.82
N ARG A 113 -9.95 55.78 -7.69
CA ARG A 113 -8.55 55.31 -7.75
C ARG A 113 -7.75 55.92 -6.59
N GLY A 114 -7.77 55.26 -5.44
CA GLY A 114 -6.91 55.56 -4.29
C GLY A 114 -5.46 55.20 -4.60
N ARG A 115 -4.58 56.21 -4.56
CA ARG A 115 -3.14 56.12 -4.81
C ARG A 115 -2.47 55.49 -3.59
N HIS A 116 -2.32 54.17 -3.56
CA HIS A 116 -1.48 53.50 -2.57
C HIS A 116 -0.01 53.60 -2.99
N THR A 117 0.74 54.33 -2.18
CA THR A 117 2.19 54.41 -2.14
C THR A 117 2.80 53.01 -2.14
N ARG A 118 3.60 52.71 -3.18
CA ARG A 118 4.46 51.53 -3.23
C ARG A 118 5.51 51.66 -2.14
N LEU A 119 5.35 50.88 -1.07
CA LEU A 119 6.49 50.47 -0.25
C LEU A 119 7.36 49.55 -1.13
N PRO A 120 8.70 49.69 -1.13
CA PRO A 120 9.56 48.82 -1.91
C PRO A 120 9.46 47.41 -1.33
N SER A 121 9.00 46.47 -2.14
CA SER A 121 9.19 45.04 -1.91
C SER A 121 10.69 44.82 -1.71
N PRO A 122 11.16 44.22 -0.60
CA PRO A 122 12.51 43.71 -0.56
C PRO A 122 12.53 42.57 -1.57
N GLY A 123 13.06 42.82 -2.77
CA GLY A 123 13.44 41.78 -3.69
C GLY A 123 14.47 40.92 -2.97
N LEU A 124 14.03 39.81 -2.39
CA LEU A 124 14.92 38.71 -2.10
C LEU A 124 15.36 38.20 -3.47
N ASN A 125 16.47 38.77 -3.97
CA ASN A 125 17.34 38.05 -4.88
C ASN A 125 17.72 36.79 -4.11
N LEU A 126 16.98 35.70 -4.33
CA LEU A 126 17.51 34.37 -4.13
C LEU A 126 18.74 34.33 -5.04
N ASN A 127 19.91 34.66 -4.47
CA ASN A 127 21.17 34.21 -4.99
C ASN A 127 21.09 32.69 -4.92
N LEU A 128 20.39 32.08 -5.88
CA LEU A 128 20.50 30.67 -6.19
C LEU A 128 21.96 30.53 -6.59
N SER A 129 22.80 30.25 -5.59
CA SER A 129 24.12 29.75 -5.85
C SER A 129 23.94 28.58 -6.82
N ASP A 130 24.75 28.57 -7.87
CA ASP A 130 24.91 27.48 -8.86
C ASP A 130 25.26 26.12 -8.21
N SER A 131 25.22 26.04 -6.87
CA SER A 131 25.31 24.82 -6.10
C SER A 131 24.14 23.89 -6.40
N GLU A 132 24.50 22.66 -6.74
CA GLU A 132 23.62 21.51 -6.93
C GLU A 132 22.59 21.40 -5.78
N LEU A 133 21.35 21.00 -6.12
CA LEU A 133 20.31 20.77 -5.12
C LEU A 133 20.76 19.67 -4.15
N GLY A 134 20.45 19.84 -2.87
CA GLY A 134 20.84 18.92 -1.81
C GLY A 134 19.84 18.96 -0.66
N LEU A 135 19.96 18.02 0.28
CA LEU A 135 19.01 17.87 1.39
C LEU A 135 18.92 19.12 2.28
N THR A 136 20.00 19.88 2.41
CA THR A 136 20.05 21.14 3.15
C THR A 136 19.19 22.24 2.52
N HIS A 137 18.76 22.10 1.27
CA HIS A 137 17.85 23.03 0.60
C HIS A 137 16.37 22.65 0.79
N ILE A 138 16.07 21.49 1.36
CA ILE A 138 14.72 20.94 1.53
C ILE A 138 14.32 21.05 3.01
N VAL A 139 13.07 21.44 3.28
CA VAL A 139 12.48 21.42 4.63
C VAL A 139 11.35 20.40 4.66
N PHE A 140 11.45 19.42 5.55
CA PHE A 140 10.39 18.42 5.72
C PHE A 140 9.36 18.87 6.76
N GLY A 141 8.09 18.87 6.39
CA GLY A 141 6.95 19.03 7.29
C GLY A 141 6.24 17.69 7.44
N ILE A 142 6.58 16.94 8.49
CA ILE A 142 6.05 15.59 8.70
C ILE A 142 4.80 15.69 9.57
N ALA A 143 3.64 15.31 9.03
CA ALA A 143 2.40 15.27 9.79
C ALA A 143 2.36 14.02 10.67
N GLY A 144 2.15 14.20 11.97
CA GLY A 144 1.97 13.08 12.89
C GLY A 144 0.79 13.25 13.83
N SER A 145 0.55 12.23 14.65
CA SER A 145 -0.35 12.29 15.80
C SER A 145 0.38 11.91 17.08
N SER A 146 0.20 12.69 18.14
CA SER A 146 0.77 12.42 19.47
C SER A 146 0.40 11.02 20.00
N GLN A 147 -0.80 10.53 19.65
CA GLN A 147 -1.30 9.21 20.06
C GLN A 147 -0.55 8.05 19.38
N LEU A 148 -0.12 8.24 18.12
CA LEU A 148 0.53 7.21 17.30
C LEU A 148 2.05 7.35 17.28
N TRP A 149 2.56 8.50 17.75
CA TRP A 149 3.97 8.86 17.67
C TRP A 149 4.91 7.81 18.27
N LYS A 150 4.56 7.25 19.43
CA LYS A 150 5.37 6.22 20.11
C LYS A 150 5.73 5.04 19.20
N GLN A 151 4.82 4.66 18.31
CA GLN A 151 5.03 3.60 17.32
C GLN A 151 5.63 4.15 16.02
N ARG A 152 5.06 5.23 15.48
CA ARG A 152 5.40 5.72 14.13
C ARG A 152 6.75 6.43 14.04
N LYS A 153 7.30 6.91 15.14
CA LYS A 153 8.70 7.41 15.20
C LYS A 153 9.70 6.38 14.68
N GLU A 154 9.42 5.08 14.88
CA GLU A 154 10.28 4.01 14.37
C GLU A 154 10.35 3.99 12.84
N PHE A 155 9.29 4.40 12.13
CA PHE A 155 9.27 4.49 10.67
C PHE A 155 10.05 5.70 10.17
N VAL A 156 9.83 6.86 10.81
CA VAL A 156 10.57 8.10 10.52
C VAL A 156 12.08 7.88 10.68
N ARG A 157 12.50 7.20 11.75
CA ARG A 157 13.91 6.87 12.00
C ARG A 157 14.57 6.06 10.88
N LEU A 158 13.80 5.29 10.10
CA LEU A 158 14.37 4.47 9.02
C LEU A 158 14.94 5.29 7.87
N TRP A 159 14.41 6.49 7.61
CA TRP A 159 14.80 7.31 6.46
C TRP A 159 15.37 8.68 6.83
N TRP A 160 15.03 9.22 8.01
CA TRP A 160 15.61 10.45 8.52
C TRP A 160 17.14 10.34 8.66
N ARG A 161 17.85 11.41 8.31
CA ARG A 161 19.31 11.54 8.45
C ARG A 161 19.60 12.74 9.35
N PRO A 162 19.91 12.52 10.63
CA PRO A 162 20.34 13.57 11.54
C PRO A 162 21.49 14.38 10.93
N ASP A 163 21.55 15.67 11.25
CA ASP A 163 22.55 16.65 10.81
C ASP A 163 22.59 16.98 9.29
N ASN A 164 22.06 16.10 8.43
CA ASN A 164 22.07 16.27 6.98
C ASN A 164 20.72 16.76 6.43
N MET A 165 19.66 16.65 7.24
CA MET A 165 18.30 17.01 6.89
C MET A 165 17.75 18.03 7.88
N ARG A 166 16.75 18.79 7.44
CA ARG A 166 16.05 19.78 8.27
C ARG A 166 14.55 19.71 8.04
N GLY A 167 13.79 19.94 9.09
CA GLY A 167 12.37 19.68 9.11
C GLY A 167 11.89 19.34 10.51
N HIS A 168 10.59 19.14 10.65
CA HIS A 168 9.95 18.91 11.93
C HIS A 168 8.81 17.90 11.78
N VAL A 169 8.55 17.15 12.85
CA VAL A 169 7.29 16.42 13.03
C VAL A 169 6.29 17.33 13.72
N TRP A 170 5.15 17.55 13.08
CA TRP A 170 4.10 18.43 13.54
C TRP A 170 2.97 17.64 14.19
N LEU A 171 2.84 17.80 15.50
CA LEU A 171 1.84 17.14 16.33
C LEU A 171 0.75 18.12 16.79
N GLU A 172 -0.36 17.59 17.24
CA GLU A 172 -1.46 18.28 17.90
C GLU A 172 -1.17 18.59 19.38
N GLU A 173 -0.37 17.74 20.04
CA GLU A 173 -0.09 17.83 21.48
C GLU A 173 1.34 17.38 21.79
N ARG A 174 1.84 17.79 22.97
CA ARG A 174 3.16 17.37 23.45
C ARG A 174 3.19 15.88 23.76
N VAL A 175 4.30 15.23 23.44
CA VAL A 175 4.61 13.85 23.81
C VAL A 175 5.66 13.82 24.91
N SER A 176 5.90 12.64 25.50
CA SER A 176 6.96 12.46 26.50
C SER A 176 8.33 12.81 25.91
N ASP A 177 9.22 13.42 26.69
CA ASP A 177 10.60 13.67 26.28
C ASP A 177 11.36 12.35 26.01
N GLU A 178 10.97 11.26 26.67
CA GLU A 178 11.48 9.90 26.41
C GLU A 178 11.10 9.37 25.02
N ASP A 179 10.10 9.98 24.37
CA ASP A 179 9.65 9.59 23.04
C ASP A 179 10.43 10.25 21.90
N TRP A 180 11.47 11.01 22.23
CA TRP A 180 12.35 11.68 21.27
C TRP A 180 13.83 11.42 21.58
N ASP A 181 14.65 11.36 20.53
CA ASP A 181 16.11 11.30 20.61
C ASP A 181 16.72 11.96 19.35
N ASP A 182 18.04 12.21 19.36
CA ASP A 182 18.73 12.92 18.27
C ASP A 182 18.70 12.20 16.90
N SER A 183 18.28 10.93 16.85
CA SER A 183 18.09 10.22 15.59
C SER A 183 16.77 10.57 14.88
N LEU A 184 15.90 11.36 15.51
CA LEU A 184 14.60 11.78 15.01
C LEU A 184 14.60 13.28 14.65
N PRO A 185 13.73 13.71 13.73
CA PRO A 185 13.49 15.14 13.51
C PRO A 185 12.95 15.80 14.81
N PRO A 186 13.23 17.09 15.04
CA PRO A 186 12.61 17.83 16.14
C PRO A 186 11.08 17.85 16.03
N ILE A 187 10.41 17.89 17.18
CA ILE A 187 8.94 17.91 17.27
C ILE A 187 8.46 19.36 17.44
N MET A 188 7.43 19.73 16.69
CA MET A 188 6.72 21.01 16.78
C MET A 188 5.25 20.75 17.08
N ILE A 189 4.65 21.63 17.89
CA ILE A 189 3.21 21.60 18.15
C ILE A 189 2.54 22.58 17.18
N SER A 190 1.55 22.07 16.46
CA SER A 190 0.81 22.87 15.48
C SER A 190 -0.06 23.90 16.20
N GLU A 191 -0.25 25.06 15.59
CA GLU A 191 -1.14 26.09 16.12
C GLU A 191 -2.61 25.65 16.19
N ASP A 192 -3.36 26.28 17.10
CA ASP A 192 -4.80 26.04 17.23
C ASP A 192 -5.58 26.40 15.97
N THR A 193 -6.39 25.44 15.50
CA THR A 193 -7.26 25.58 14.34
C THR A 193 -8.74 25.70 14.69
N SER A 194 -9.09 25.86 15.98
CA SER A 194 -10.49 25.96 16.44
C SER A 194 -11.30 27.09 15.81
N ARG A 195 -10.62 28.17 15.38
CA ARG A 195 -11.26 29.30 14.69
C ARG A 195 -11.80 28.96 13.31
N PHE A 196 -11.26 27.93 12.65
CA PHE A 196 -11.66 27.57 11.29
C PHE A 196 -12.98 26.82 11.29
N ARG A 197 -13.86 27.19 10.38
CA ARG A 197 -15.09 26.43 10.16
C ARG A 197 -14.75 25.05 9.59
N TYR A 198 -15.38 24.01 10.13
CA TYR A 198 -15.33 22.64 9.60
C TYR A 198 -16.73 22.04 9.57
N THR A 199 -17.21 21.64 8.38
CA THR A 199 -18.59 21.11 8.22
C THR A 199 -18.67 19.84 7.39
N ASN A 200 -17.54 19.19 7.11
CA ASN A 200 -17.59 17.90 6.43
C ASN A 200 -18.14 16.84 7.40
N PRO A 201 -19.16 16.04 7.01
CA PRO A 201 -19.82 15.11 7.92
C PRO A 201 -19.03 13.84 8.23
N THR A 202 -18.00 13.51 7.44
CA THR A 202 -17.31 12.22 7.50
C THR A 202 -15.81 12.33 7.78
N GLY A 203 -15.19 13.49 7.55
CA GLY A 203 -13.77 13.70 7.85
C GLY A 203 -13.51 14.20 9.28
N HIS A 204 -12.25 14.44 9.60
CA HIS A 204 -11.81 14.92 10.91
C HIS A 204 -11.21 16.33 10.85
N PRO A 205 -11.47 17.22 11.84
CA PRO A 205 -10.91 18.58 11.87
C PRO A 205 -9.37 18.67 11.85
N SER A 206 -8.66 17.59 12.20
CA SER A 206 -7.20 17.52 12.10
C SER A 206 -6.68 17.81 10.69
N GLY A 207 -7.49 17.61 9.64
CA GLY A 207 -7.11 17.99 8.27
C GLY A 207 -6.82 19.48 8.11
N LEU A 208 -7.46 20.36 8.90
CA LEU A 208 -7.16 21.80 8.92
C LEU A 208 -5.74 22.06 9.45
N ARG A 209 -5.39 21.39 10.55
CA ARG A 209 -4.06 21.46 11.15
C ARG A 209 -2.99 20.98 10.18
N ILE A 210 -3.17 19.78 9.61
CA ILE A 210 -2.20 19.19 8.69
C ILE A 210 -2.02 20.06 7.44
N ALA A 211 -3.09 20.62 6.88
CA ALA A 211 -2.99 21.53 5.73
C ALA A 211 -2.14 22.79 6.04
N ARG A 212 -2.09 23.24 7.31
CA ARG A 212 -1.33 24.43 7.73
C ARG A 212 0.16 24.17 7.96
N ILE A 213 0.61 22.91 7.97
CA ILE A 213 2.03 22.56 8.14
C ILE A 213 2.94 23.29 7.14
N ILE A 214 2.49 23.52 5.90
CA ILE A 214 3.26 24.28 4.91
C ILE A 214 3.50 25.72 5.35
N SER A 215 2.45 26.41 5.82
CA SER A 215 2.55 27.80 6.29
C SER A 215 3.29 27.91 7.63
N GLU A 216 3.14 26.92 8.50
CA GLU A 216 3.87 26.84 9.76
C GLU A 216 5.37 26.61 9.51
N SER A 217 5.72 25.69 8.61
CA SER A 217 7.09 25.43 8.20
C SER A 217 7.73 26.62 7.48
N PHE A 218 6.97 27.32 6.64
CA PHE A 218 7.45 28.52 5.93
C PHE A 218 7.77 29.66 6.91
N ARG A 219 6.91 29.90 7.92
CA ARG A 219 7.09 30.95 8.93
C ARG A 219 8.31 30.76 9.83
N LEU A 220 8.93 29.59 9.83
CA LEU A 220 10.21 29.38 10.52
C LEU A 220 11.35 30.21 9.91
N GLY A 221 11.21 30.70 8.67
CA GLY A 221 12.16 31.63 8.07
C GLY A 221 13.56 31.04 7.89
N LEU A 222 13.67 29.73 7.70
CA LEU A 222 14.95 29.05 7.55
C LEU A 222 15.70 29.57 6.30
N PRO A 223 17.02 29.80 6.37
CA PRO A 223 17.77 30.35 5.25
C PRO A 223 17.96 29.31 4.13
N ASN A 224 18.14 29.77 2.89
CA ASN A 224 18.50 28.93 1.74
C ASN A 224 17.52 27.76 1.48
N VAL A 225 16.23 27.94 1.72
CA VAL A 225 15.19 26.95 1.38
C VAL A 225 14.83 27.08 -0.10
N ARG A 226 14.80 25.95 -0.81
CA ARG A 226 14.33 25.84 -2.20
C ARG A 226 13.03 25.04 -2.30
N TRP A 227 12.84 24.07 -1.39
CA TRP A 227 11.69 23.17 -1.38
C TRP A 227 11.17 22.90 0.02
N PHE A 228 9.86 22.75 0.13
CA PHE A 228 9.15 22.20 1.28
C PHE A 228 8.57 20.85 0.87
N VAL A 229 8.77 19.81 1.68
CA VAL A 229 8.25 18.47 1.43
C VAL A 229 7.36 18.06 2.59
N LEU A 230 6.09 17.84 2.30
CA LEU A 230 5.10 17.34 3.25
C LEU A 230 5.00 15.81 3.13
N GLY A 231 4.79 15.13 4.23
CA GLY A 231 4.54 13.68 4.29
C GLY A 231 4.03 13.26 5.66
N ASP A 232 3.53 12.04 5.78
CA ASP A 232 2.98 11.53 7.04
C ASP A 232 4.04 10.74 7.85
N ASP A 233 3.84 10.58 9.16
CA ASP A 233 4.76 9.89 10.08
C ASP A 233 4.85 8.37 9.86
N ASP A 234 4.00 7.81 9.01
CA ASP A 234 3.96 6.44 8.50
C ASP A 234 4.39 6.33 7.02
N THR A 235 5.00 7.40 6.49
CA THR A 235 5.60 7.44 5.16
C THR A 235 7.11 7.19 5.24
N ILE A 236 7.66 6.41 4.30
CA ILE A 236 9.11 6.22 4.14
C ILE A 236 9.58 6.88 2.86
N PHE A 237 10.57 7.77 2.96
CA PHE A 237 11.17 8.46 1.82
C PHE A 237 12.53 7.89 1.41
N ASN A 238 12.76 7.77 0.10
CA ASN A 238 14.08 7.72 -0.51
C ASN A 238 14.55 9.15 -0.82
N VAL A 239 15.23 9.76 0.15
CA VAL A 239 15.60 11.18 0.09
C VAL A 239 16.65 11.49 -1.00
N ASP A 240 17.47 10.52 -1.40
CA ASP A 240 18.42 10.72 -2.51
C ASP A 240 17.69 10.80 -3.85
N ASN A 241 16.72 9.91 -4.08
CA ASN A 241 15.87 9.96 -5.27
C ASN A 241 14.96 11.17 -5.26
N LEU A 242 14.47 11.62 -4.09
CA LEU A 242 13.72 12.86 -3.96
C LEU A 242 14.53 14.06 -4.46
N VAL A 243 15.79 14.21 -4.03
CA VAL A 243 16.68 15.28 -4.52
C VAL A 243 16.88 15.18 -6.04
N ALA A 244 17.13 13.98 -6.56
CA ALA A 244 17.27 13.78 -8.00
C ALA A 244 15.98 14.17 -8.75
N VAL A 245 14.81 13.79 -8.26
CA VAL A 245 13.53 14.14 -8.88
C VAL A 245 13.28 15.65 -8.86
N LEU A 246 13.52 16.31 -7.73
CA LEU A 246 13.32 17.76 -7.59
C LEU A 246 14.33 18.58 -8.41
N SER A 247 15.51 18.02 -8.72
CA SER A 247 16.50 18.68 -9.61
C SER A 247 16.00 18.89 -11.05
N LYS A 248 14.88 18.27 -11.44
CA LYS A 248 14.25 18.46 -12.75
C LYS A 248 13.53 19.80 -12.90
N TYR A 249 13.22 20.45 -11.79
CA TYR A 249 12.36 21.62 -11.73
C TYR A 249 13.16 22.86 -11.34
N ASP A 250 12.80 24.01 -11.90
CA ASP A 250 13.35 25.29 -11.48
C ASP A 250 12.74 25.69 -10.11
N PRO A 251 13.54 25.77 -9.03
CA PRO A 251 13.02 26.10 -7.70
C PRO A 251 12.65 27.58 -7.55
N SER A 252 12.97 28.45 -8.52
CA SER A 252 12.57 29.86 -8.53
C SER A 252 11.15 30.10 -9.06
N GLU A 253 10.54 29.07 -9.64
CA GLU A 253 9.16 29.09 -10.12
C GLU A 253 8.20 28.46 -9.11
N MET A 254 6.90 28.74 -9.25
CA MET A 254 5.88 28.03 -8.48
C MET A 254 5.68 26.62 -9.04
N VAL A 255 6.10 25.61 -8.28
CA VAL A 255 6.03 24.20 -8.68
C VAL A 255 5.40 23.37 -7.57
N TYR A 256 4.44 22.53 -7.98
CA TYR A 256 3.72 21.56 -7.15
C TYR A 256 3.97 20.15 -7.70
N VAL A 257 4.68 19.30 -6.93
CA VAL A 257 5.13 17.97 -7.36
C VAL A 257 4.61 16.90 -6.40
N GLY A 258 4.21 15.75 -6.96
CA GLY A 258 3.80 14.57 -6.18
C GLY A 258 3.10 13.53 -7.05
N GLY A 259 2.30 12.66 -6.43
CA GLY A 259 1.56 11.60 -7.12
C GLY A 259 0.10 11.50 -6.69
N PRO A 260 -0.84 11.19 -7.61
CA PRO A 260 -2.20 10.80 -7.24
C PRO A 260 -2.19 9.42 -6.56
N SER A 261 -3.33 9.01 -5.99
CA SER A 261 -3.46 7.69 -5.39
C SER A 261 -3.43 6.58 -6.43
N GLU A 262 -2.94 5.41 -6.06
CA GLU A 262 -3.13 4.18 -6.81
C GLU A 262 -4.61 3.74 -6.87
N SER A 263 -5.48 4.28 -6.00
CA SER A 263 -6.92 4.02 -5.98
C SER A 263 -7.67 4.98 -6.91
N HIS A 264 -8.35 4.40 -7.90
CA HIS A 264 -9.22 5.10 -8.83
C HIS A 264 -10.41 5.76 -8.11
N SER A 265 -10.99 5.08 -7.10
CA SER A 265 -12.12 5.65 -6.35
C SER A 265 -11.69 6.87 -5.52
N ALA A 266 -10.49 6.82 -4.92
CA ALA A 266 -9.91 7.98 -4.24
C ALA A 266 -9.70 9.14 -5.23
N ASN A 267 -9.07 8.91 -6.38
CA ASN A 267 -8.82 9.97 -7.37
C ASN A 267 -10.12 10.55 -7.96
N THR A 268 -11.17 9.73 -8.07
CA THR A 268 -12.49 10.17 -8.54
C THR A 268 -13.21 11.03 -7.50
N TYR A 269 -13.08 10.69 -6.22
CA TYR A 269 -13.70 11.45 -5.13
C TYR A 269 -12.98 12.78 -4.87
N PHE A 270 -11.64 12.75 -4.86
CA PHE A 270 -10.80 13.91 -4.56
C PHE A 270 -10.39 14.64 -5.84
N SER A 271 -9.36 14.16 -6.53
CA SER A 271 -8.91 14.69 -7.82
C SER A 271 -7.82 13.81 -8.42
N HIS A 272 -7.84 13.62 -9.74
CA HIS A 272 -6.72 13.01 -10.48
C HIS A 272 -5.53 13.97 -10.64
N SER A 273 -5.69 15.24 -10.26
CA SER A 273 -4.67 16.30 -10.31
C SER A 273 -4.20 16.73 -8.91
N MET A 274 -4.49 15.94 -7.87
CA MET A 274 -4.03 16.18 -6.50
C MET A 274 -2.88 15.23 -6.16
N ALA A 275 -1.82 15.77 -5.57
CA ALA A 275 -0.85 14.96 -4.84
C ALA A 275 -1.40 14.61 -3.46
N TYR A 276 -1.27 13.35 -3.07
CA TYR A 276 -1.70 12.86 -1.76
C TYR A 276 -0.57 12.99 -0.74
N GLY A 277 -0.91 13.39 0.49
CA GLY A 277 0.01 13.73 1.57
C GLY A 277 0.87 12.55 2.01
N GLY A 278 0.26 11.38 2.22
CA GLY A 278 1.00 10.14 2.52
C GLY A 278 1.96 9.73 1.41
N GLY A 279 1.59 9.99 0.15
CA GLY A 279 2.49 9.82 -0.99
C GLY A 279 3.64 10.80 -1.00
N GLY A 280 3.53 11.93 -0.29
CA GLY A 280 4.48 13.01 -0.26
C GLY A 280 4.14 14.12 -1.26
N ILE A 281 4.27 15.37 -0.79
CA ILE A 281 4.00 16.58 -1.58
C ILE A 281 5.21 17.48 -1.54
N ALA A 282 5.78 17.85 -2.68
CA ALA A 282 6.86 18.82 -2.76
C ALA A 282 6.38 20.16 -3.36
N ILE A 283 6.70 21.24 -2.66
CA ILE A 283 6.28 22.61 -2.95
C ILE A 283 7.54 23.48 -3.04
N SER A 284 7.75 24.13 -4.17
CA SER A 284 8.83 25.12 -4.35
C SER A 284 8.70 26.29 -3.39
N TYR A 285 9.80 26.97 -3.08
CA TYR A 285 9.79 28.14 -2.19
C TYR A 285 8.77 29.24 -2.58
N PRO A 286 8.69 29.71 -3.84
CA PRO A 286 7.72 30.76 -4.22
C PRO A 286 6.26 30.34 -4.04
N LEU A 287 5.96 29.05 -4.28
CA LEU A 287 4.61 28.52 -4.04
C LEU A 287 4.28 28.47 -2.55
N ALA A 288 5.24 28.10 -1.69
CA ALA A 288 5.05 28.12 -0.25
C ALA A 288 4.78 29.54 0.28
N ASP A 289 5.47 30.56 -0.25
CA ASP A 289 5.24 31.97 0.08
C ASP A 289 3.83 32.44 -0.32
N ALA A 290 3.41 32.12 -1.55
CA ALA A 290 2.07 32.42 -2.03
C ALA A 290 0.99 31.74 -1.18
N LEU A 291 1.17 30.44 -0.86
CA LEU A 291 0.26 29.69 0.01
C LEU A 291 0.21 30.29 1.42
N SER A 292 1.36 30.63 2.00
CA SER A 292 1.47 31.31 3.31
C SER A 292 0.57 32.54 3.39
N SER A 293 0.44 33.30 2.30
CA SER A 293 -0.36 34.51 2.23
C SER A 293 -1.88 34.28 2.09
N ILE A 294 -2.31 33.13 1.55
CA ILE A 294 -3.72 32.87 1.23
C ILE A 294 -4.37 31.75 2.03
N LEU A 295 -3.57 30.85 2.61
CA LEU A 295 -4.02 29.53 3.07
C LEU A 295 -5.16 29.64 4.07
N ASP A 296 -5.04 30.48 5.10
CA ASP A 296 -6.08 30.61 6.12
C ASP A 296 -7.44 31.03 5.52
N LYS A 297 -7.45 32.00 4.61
CA LYS A 297 -8.70 32.42 3.94
C LYS A 297 -9.24 31.33 3.01
N CYS A 298 -8.34 30.56 2.39
CA CYS A 298 -8.70 29.43 1.56
C CYS A 298 -9.34 28.30 2.39
N LEU A 299 -8.77 27.96 3.55
CA LEU A 299 -9.33 26.95 4.46
C LEU A 299 -10.75 27.28 4.91
N GLU A 300 -11.05 28.57 5.17
CA GLU A 300 -12.42 29.02 5.48
C GLU A 300 -13.39 28.83 4.30
N ARG A 301 -12.94 29.09 3.06
CA ARG A 301 -13.78 28.86 1.86
C ARG A 301 -14.06 27.38 1.66
N TYR A 302 -13.06 26.54 1.88
CA TYR A 302 -13.15 25.09 1.67
C TYR A 302 -13.45 24.31 2.95
N HIS A 303 -14.25 24.90 3.85
CA HIS A 303 -14.65 24.29 5.12
C HIS A 303 -15.40 22.93 4.99
N LYS A 304 -15.89 22.59 3.79
CA LYS A 304 -16.63 21.35 3.48
C LYS A 304 -15.75 20.20 2.97
N LEU A 305 -14.50 20.46 2.57
CA LEU A 305 -13.62 19.42 2.02
C LEU A 305 -13.29 18.38 3.09
N TYR A 306 -12.78 17.21 2.70
CA TYR A 306 -12.62 16.10 3.65
C TYR A 306 -11.30 16.19 4.44
N GLY A 307 -10.16 16.21 3.74
CA GLY A 307 -8.83 16.09 4.36
C GLY A 307 -7.96 17.33 4.20
N SER A 308 -6.71 17.20 4.63
CA SER A 308 -5.65 18.20 4.41
C SER A 308 -5.31 18.36 2.93
N ASP A 309 -5.15 17.25 2.23
CA ASP A 309 -4.61 17.22 0.87
C ASP A 309 -5.60 17.84 -0.12
N ASP A 310 -6.87 17.50 0.05
CA ASP A 310 -8.02 18.06 -0.67
C ASP A 310 -8.06 19.59 -0.53
N ARG A 311 -7.82 20.10 0.69
CA ARG A 311 -7.74 21.55 0.96
C ARG A 311 -6.53 22.20 0.34
N LEU A 312 -5.36 21.60 0.53
CA LEU A 312 -4.11 22.12 -0.02
C LEU A 312 -4.19 22.18 -1.55
N HIS A 313 -4.71 21.13 -2.19
CA HIS A 313 -4.97 21.10 -3.62
C HIS A 313 -5.94 22.19 -4.06
N ALA A 314 -7.04 22.39 -3.34
CA ALA A 314 -7.99 23.47 -3.65
C ALA A 314 -7.32 24.86 -3.58
N CYS A 315 -6.48 25.11 -2.57
CA CYS A 315 -5.74 26.38 -2.45
C CYS A 315 -4.70 26.56 -3.55
N ILE A 316 -3.99 25.50 -3.92
CA ILE A 316 -3.05 25.52 -5.06
C ILE A 316 -3.80 25.76 -6.38
N SER A 317 -5.02 25.22 -6.51
CA SER A 317 -5.88 25.45 -7.68
C SER A 317 -6.38 26.89 -7.80
N GLU A 318 -6.62 27.58 -6.67
CA GLU A 318 -6.92 29.02 -6.68
C GLU A 318 -5.75 29.86 -7.20
N LEU A 319 -4.51 29.39 -7.01
CA LEU A 319 -3.30 29.99 -7.58
C LEU A 319 -3.08 29.59 -9.05
N GLY A 320 -3.91 28.72 -9.62
CA GLY A 320 -3.86 28.33 -11.03
C GLY A 320 -2.79 27.29 -11.38
N LEU A 321 -2.25 26.57 -10.38
CA LEU A 321 -1.21 25.56 -10.60
C LEU A 321 -1.78 24.15 -10.78
N SER A 322 -1.15 23.40 -11.67
CA SER A 322 -1.40 21.98 -11.88
C SER A 322 -0.34 21.11 -11.20
N LEU A 323 -0.69 19.84 -10.96
CA LEU A 323 0.23 18.85 -10.43
C LEU A 323 1.27 18.44 -11.47
N SER A 324 2.54 18.57 -11.13
CA SER A 324 3.65 17.89 -11.80
C SER A 324 3.75 16.46 -11.28
N ARG A 325 3.20 15.52 -12.06
CA ARG A 325 3.08 14.11 -11.65
C ARG A 325 4.42 13.39 -11.71
N GLU A 326 4.80 12.77 -10.59
CA GLU A 326 5.98 11.92 -10.47
C GLU A 326 5.58 10.51 -10.05
N HIS A 327 5.96 9.50 -10.85
CA HIS A 327 5.52 8.11 -10.66
C HIS A 327 6.16 7.38 -9.47
N GLY A 328 7.12 8.02 -8.77
CA GLY A 328 7.79 7.46 -7.61
C GLY A 328 7.17 7.84 -6.26
N PHE A 329 6.19 8.75 -6.26
CA PHE A 329 5.42 9.12 -5.08
C PHE A 329 4.20 8.21 -4.97
N HIS A 330 4.12 7.44 -3.89
CA HIS A 330 3.08 6.42 -3.73
C HIS A 330 2.26 6.64 -2.46
N GLN A 331 1.00 7.02 -2.63
CA GLN A 331 0.03 7.02 -1.52
C GLN A 331 -0.20 5.60 -1.00
N TRP A 332 -0.16 4.60 -1.88
CA TRP A 332 -0.19 3.17 -1.60
C TRP A 332 -1.18 2.76 -0.50
N ASP A 333 -2.36 3.40 -0.50
CA ASP A 333 -3.50 3.12 0.38
C ASP A 333 -4.15 1.77 0.04
N ILE A 334 -3.41 0.71 0.31
CA ILE A 334 -3.74 -0.68 0.03
C ILE A 334 -3.69 -1.50 1.30
N ARG A 335 -4.29 -2.70 1.23
CA ARG A 335 -4.25 -3.70 2.29
C ARG A 335 -3.79 -5.05 1.74
N GLY A 336 -3.29 -5.89 2.65
CA GLY A 336 -2.76 -7.21 2.32
C GLY A 336 -1.33 -7.12 1.78
N SER A 337 -1.02 -7.90 0.75
CA SER A 337 0.35 -8.02 0.27
C SER A 337 0.68 -6.98 -0.79
N ALA A 338 1.63 -6.09 -0.49
CA ALA A 338 2.19 -5.12 -1.44
C ALA A 338 3.06 -5.75 -2.55
N HIS A 339 3.18 -7.08 -2.60
CA HIS A 339 4.10 -7.80 -3.47
C HIS A 339 4.00 -7.42 -4.94
N GLY A 340 2.79 -7.35 -5.49
CA GLY A 340 2.56 -6.97 -6.88
C GLY A 340 3.21 -5.65 -7.23
N LEU A 341 3.02 -4.64 -6.38
CA LEU A 341 3.51 -3.28 -6.63
C LEU A 341 5.02 -3.16 -6.42
N LEU A 342 5.55 -3.75 -5.35
CA LEU A 342 6.99 -3.77 -5.09
C LEU A 342 7.78 -4.57 -6.16
N ALA A 343 7.20 -5.66 -6.68
CA ALA A 343 7.82 -6.48 -7.72
C ALA A 343 7.74 -5.83 -9.12
N SER A 344 6.83 -4.87 -9.31
CA SER A 344 6.53 -4.28 -10.61
C SER A 344 6.58 -2.76 -10.65
N HIS A 345 7.32 -2.14 -9.71
CA HIS A 345 7.50 -0.71 -9.63
C HIS A 345 7.77 -0.10 -11.02
N PRO A 346 7.14 1.06 -11.35
CA PRO A 346 7.32 1.72 -12.63
C PRO A 346 8.78 2.08 -12.90
N ILE A 347 9.11 2.35 -14.17
CA ILE A 347 10.44 2.81 -14.58
C ILE A 347 10.56 4.29 -14.20
N ALA A 348 10.81 4.55 -12.93
CA ALA A 348 10.97 5.87 -12.33
C ALA A 348 11.79 5.73 -11.03
N PRO A 349 12.45 6.79 -10.54
CA PRO A 349 13.07 6.77 -9.22
C PRO A 349 11.99 6.48 -8.15
N PHE A 350 12.20 5.48 -7.30
CA PHE A 350 11.35 5.25 -6.14
C PHE A 350 11.54 6.40 -5.14
N VAL A 351 10.50 7.15 -4.78
CA VAL A 351 10.59 8.33 -3.90
C VAL A 351 9.99 8.07 -2.53
N SER A 352 8.81 7.47 -2.44
CA SER A 352 8.11 7.31 -1.16
C SER A 352 7.10 6.17 -1.17
N ILE A 353 6.78 5.66 0.03
CA ILE A 353 5.69 4.71 0.27
C ILE A 353 4.94 5.06 1.57
N HIS A 354 3.63 4.98 1.49
CA HIS A 354 2.63 5.05 2.57
C HIS A 354 1.58 3.97 2.28
N HIS A 355 0.78 3.38 3.14
CA HIS A 355 0.68 3.40 4.59
C HIS A 355 1.37 2.13 5.12
N VAL A 356 2.65 2.21 5.52
CA VAL A 356 3.49 0.99 5.67
C VAL A 356 3.05 0.03 6.77
N GLU A 357 2.25 0.48 7.74
CA GLU A 357 1.68 -0.37 8.79
C GLU A 357 0.40 -1.11 8.38
N ALA A 358 -0.25 -0.70 7.28
CA ALA A 358 -1.51 -1.29 6.81
C ALA A 358 -1.35 -2.55 5.92
N VAL A 359 -0.11 -2.93 5.63
CA VAL A 359 0.25 -4.00 4.70
C VAL A 359 1.05 -5.11 5.37
N ASP A 360 1.04 -6.30 4.75
CA ASP A 360 1.83 -7.43 5.21
C ASP A 360 3.34 -7.08 5.18
N PRO A 361 4.16 -7.66 6.09
CA PRO A 361 5.61 -7.51 6.05
C PRO A 361 6.17 -7.84 4.65
N PHE A 362 7.04 -6.97 4.12
CA PHE A 362 7.53 -7.08 2.74
C PHE A 362 8.31 -8.37 2.49
N TYR A 363 9.02 -8.87 3.50
CA TYR A 363 9.85 -10.05 3.39
C TYR A 363 9.30 -11.21 4.23
N PRO A 364 9.17 -12.42 3.67
CA PRO A 364 8.63 -13.57 4.41
C PRO A 364 9.48 -13.93 5.63
N GLY A 365 8.79 -14.05 6.78
CA GLY A 365 9.38 -14.49 8.05
C GLY A 365 10.00 -13.38 8.88
N LEU A 366 9.89 -12.12 8.45
CA LEU A 366 10.26 -10.95 9.26
C LEU A 366 9.01 -10.28 9.83
N THR A 367 9.17 -9.56 10.94
CA THR A 367 8.15 -8.60 11.41
C THR A 367 8.04 -7.41 10.46
N SER A 368 7.00 -6.58 10.63
CA SER A 368 6.82 -5.37 9.80
C SER A 368 8.04 -4.43 9.92
N LEU A 369 8.50 -4.12 11.14
CA LEU A 369 9.64 -3.24 11.34
C LEU A 369 10.97 -3.83 10.82
N GLU A 370 11.22 -5.12 11.04
CA GLU A 370 12.41 -5.79 10.47
C GLU A 370 12.38 -5.79 8.95
N SER A 371 11.20 -5.98 8.34
CA SER A 371 11.04 -5.88 6.89
C SER A 371 11.38 -4.49 6.38
N LEU A 372 10.89 -3.45 7.06
CA LEU A 372 11.17 -2.06 6.68
C LEU A 372 12.65 -1.69 6.89
N LYS A 373 13.32 -2.26 7.91
CA LYS A 373 14.77 -2.13 8.09
C LYS A 373 15.56 -2.72 6.91
N LEU A 374 15.20 -3.92 6.44
CA LEU A 374 15.85 -4.51 5.27
C LEU A 374 15.53 -3.73 3.98
N PHE A 375 14.27 -3.28 3.83
CA PHE A 375 13.82 -2.46 2.71
C PHE A 375 14.62 -1.15 2.60
N THR A 376 14.71 -0.40 3.71
CA THR A 376 15.46 0.87 3.75
C THR A 376 16.97 0.66 3.69
N LYS A 377 17.51 -0.46 4.19
CA LYS A 377 18.91 -0.84 3.98
C LYS A 377 19.22 -0.99 2.49
N ALA A 378 18.38 -1.71 1.75
CA ALA A 378 18.55 -1.89 0.30
C ALA A 378 18.42 -0.56 -0.45
N MET A 379 17.42 0.23 -0.10
CA MET A 379 17.20 1.58 -0.64
C MET A 379 18.42 2.50 -0.46
N LYS A 380 19.05 2.51 0.73
CA LYS A 380 20.19 3.39 1.02
C LYS A 380 21.48 2.98 0.30
N ILE A 381 21.66 1.69 -0.01
CA ILE A 381 22.90 1.19 -0.62
C ILE A 381 23.02 1.58 -2.09
N ASP A 382 21.92 1.52 -2.84
CA ASP A 382 21.83 1.96 -4.23
C ASP A 382 20.46 2.59 -4.54
N PRO A 383 20.29 3.89 -4.20
CA PRO A 383 19.00 4.56 -4.27
C PRO A 383 18.37 4.60 -5.66
N ILE A 384 19.17 4.86 -6.70
CA ILE A 384 18.66 5.04 -8.07
C ILE A 384 18.19 3.70 -8.64
N SER A 385 18.91 2.62 -8.36
CA SER A 385 18.55 1.28 -8.86
C SER A 385 17.50 0.57 -8.00
N PHE A 386 17.19 1.08 -6.80
CA PHE A 386 16.24 0.45 -5.89
C PHE A 386 14.85 0.30 -6.53
N LEU A 387 14.28 -0.90 -6.40
CA LEU A 387 13.05 -1.38 -7.06
C LEU A 387 13.04 -1.31 -8.58
N GLN A 388 14.14 -0.91 -9.23
CA GLN A 388 14.25 -1.01 -10.67
C GLN A 388 14.25 -2.48 -11.07
N ARG A 389 13.41 -2.78 -12.05
CA ARG A 389 13.17 -4.14 -12.49
C ARG A 389 14.00 -4.47 -13.71
N ALA A 390 14.76 -5.56 -13.68
CA ALA A 390 15.37 -6.14 -14.88
C ALA A 390 14.59 -7.39 -15.31
N ILE A 391 14.56 -7.67 -16.62
CA ILE A 391 13.93 -8.87 -17.18
C ILE A 391 14.98 -9.62 -18.01
N CYS A 392 15.23 -10.88 -17.67
CA CYS A 392 16.16 -11.77 -18.37
C CYS A 392 15.50 -13.10 -18.69
N TYR A 393 16.05 -13.82 -19.66
CA TYR A 393 15.55 -15.12 -20.09
C TYR A 393 16.63 -16.18 -20.01
N ASP A 394 16.27 -17.37 -19.55
CA ASP A 394 17.04 -18.58 -19.79
C ASP A 394 16.33 -19.34 -20.91
N HIS A 395 16.85 -19.21 -22.14
CA HIS A 395 16.26 -19.85 -23.30
C HIS A 395 16.41 -21.38 -23.27
N SER A 396 17.49 -21.89 -22.66
CA SER A 396 17.72 -23.34 -22.57
C SER A 396 16.65 -24.01 -21.72
N GLN A 397 16.32 -23.41 -20.58
CA GLN A 397 15.31 -23.93 -19.64
C GLN A 397 13.91 -23.32 -19.85
N HIS A 398 13.74 -22.43 -20.83
CA HIS A 398 12.49 -21.72 -21.12
C HIS A 398 11.96 -20.92 -19.91
N LEU A 399 12.85 -20.22 -19.19
CA LEU A 399 12.50 -19.47 -17.99
C LEU A 399 12.55 -17.95 -18.24
N SER A 400 11.67 -17.22 -17.56
CA SER A 400 11.77 -15.76 -17.44
C SER A 400 12.13 -15.37 -16.02
N PHE A 401 13.09 -14.47 -15.88
CA PHE A 401 13.49 -13.84 -14.63
C PHE A 401 12.98 -12.41 -14.62
N SER A 402 12.26 -12.04 -13.57
CA SER A 402 11.93 -10.64 -13.23
C SER A 402 12.64 -10.31 -11.93
N VAL A 403 13.62 -9.42 -11.99
CA VAL A 403 14.50 -9.05 -10.87
C VAL A 403 14.14 -7.65 -10.41
N SER A 404 13.42 -7.50 -9.30
CA SER A 404 13.22 -6.20 -8.62
C SER A 404 14.36 -6.00 -7.62
N LEU A 405 15.26 -5.08 -7.94
CA LEU A 405 16.48 -4.83 -7.17
C LEU A 405 16.15 -4.38 -5.75
N GLY A 406 16.69 -5.09 -4.76
CA GLY A 406 16.45 -4.82 -3.36
C GLY A 406 15.15 -5.41 -2.82
N TYR A 407 14.40 -6.20 -3.58
CA TYR A 407 13.15 -6.80 -3.12
C TYR A 407 12.99 -8.30 -3.46
N VAL A 408 12.75 -8.65 -4.73
CA VAL A 408 12.37 -10.02 -5.11
C VAL A 408 12.80 -10.38 -6.53
N ILE A 409 13.13 -11.67 -6.72
CA ILE A 409 13.30 -12.30 -8.04
C ILE A 409 12.14 -13.27 -8.26
N GLN A 410 11.45 -13.11 -9.38
CA GLN A 410 10.39 -14.01 -9.83
C GLN A 410 10.91 -14.84 -11.00
N VAL A 411 10.96 -16.16 -10.84
CA VAL A 411 11.37 -17.11 -11.89
C VAL A 411 10.13 -17.82 -12.43
N PHE A 412 9.72 -17.43 -13.64
CA PHE A 412 8.56 -18.00 -14.33
C PHE A 412 8.96 -19.24 -15.14
N PRO A 413 8.17 -20.33 -15.09
CA PRO A 413 8.42 -21.59 -15.79
C PRO A 413 8.10 -21.55 -17.30
N THR A 414 8.06 -20.34 -17.87
CA THR A 414 7.74 -20.06 -19.27
C THR A 414 8.39 -18.75 -19.69
N ILE A 415 8.62 -18.56 -20.99
CA ILE A 415 8.97 -17.26 -21.57
C ILE A 415 7.74 -16.34 -21.53
N LEU A 416 7.88 -15.18 -20.88
CA LEU A 416 6.85 -14.16 -20.75
C LEU A 416 7.36 -12.84 -21.34
N HIS A 417 6.50 -12.17 -22.11
CA HIS A 417 6.83 -10.88 -22.69
C HIS A 417 6.90 -9.78 -21.62
N PRO A 418 7.76 -8.76 -21.80
CA PRO A 418 7.85 -7.63 -20.88
C PRO A 418 6.49 -6.97 -20.63
N HIS A 419 5.64 -6.82 -21.67
CA HIS A 419 4.30 -6.25 -21.56
C HIS A 419 3.36 -6.99 -20.57
N VAL A 420 3.62 -8.27 -20.31
CA VAL A 420 2.84 -9.05 -19.33
C VAL A 420 3.42 -8.88 -17.94
N ILE A 421 4.75 -8.97 -17.82
CA ILE A 421 5.45 -8.89 -16.54
C ILE A 421 5.34 -7.47 -15.97
N GLU A 422 5.29 -6.45 -16.84
CA GLU A 422 5.30 -5.05 -16.43
C GLU A 422 4.11 -4.67 -15.55
N ARG A 423 2.96 -5.32 -15.76
CA ARG A 423 1.72 -5.10 -15.00
C ARG A 423 1.81 -5.68 -13.59
N SER A 424 1.29 -4.92 -12.62
CA SER A 424 1.25 -5.32 -11.22
C SER A 424 0.33 -6.50 -11.00
N GLU A 425 0.82 -7.57 -10.39
CA GLU A 425 -0.04 -8.69 -9.97
C GLU A 425 -0.92 -8.26 -8.81
N LYS A 426 -2.23 -8.48 -8.90
CA LYS A 426 -3.15 -8.11 -7.81
C LYS A 426 -2.99 -9.01 -6.59
N THR A 427 -2.10 -8.62 -5.70
CA THR A 427 -1.86 -9.26 -4.39
C THR A 427 -2.44 -8.46 -3.21
N TYR A 428 -3.11 -7.36 -3.52
CA TYR A 428 -3.59 -6.33 -2.59
C TYR A 428 -5.03 -5.93 -2.92
N SER A 429 -5.69 -5.28 -1.96
CA SER A 429 -6.96 -4.56 -2.14
C SER A 429 -6.76 -3.08 -1.85
N ALA A 430 -7.57 -2.20 -2.43
CA ALA A 430 -7.61 -0.79 -2.05
C ALA A 430 -8.10 -0.60 -0.61
N TRP A 431 -7.92 0.60 -0.07
CA TRP A 431 -8.32 0.96 1.30
C TRP A 431 -9.81 0.74 1.58
N ASN A 432 -10.67 0.91 0.58
CA ASN A 432 -12.11 0.63 0.66
C ASN A 432 -12.44 -0.89 0.65
N GLY A 433 -11.43 -1.77 0.57
CA GLY A 433 -11.58 -3.22 0.52
C GLY A 433 -11.82 -3.80 -0.87
N ILE A 434 -11.91 -2.96 -1.90
CA ILE A 434 -12.14 -3.39 -3.29
C ILE A 434 -10.85 -3.94 -3.90
N SER A 435 -10.95 -5.01 -4.69
CA SER A 435 -9.80 -5.68 -5.33
C SER A 435 -9.97 -5.97 -6.83
N HIS A 436 -11.05 -5.49 -7.46
CA HIS A 436 -11.22 -5.60 -8.90
C HIS A 436 -10.27 -4.65 -9.64
N ARG A 437 -9.95 -4.97 -10.90
CA ARG A 437 -8.94 -4.24 -11.70
C ARG A 437 -9.25 -2.75 -11.84
N ASN A 438 -10.53 -2.40 -12.00
CA ASN A 438 -10.97 -1.03 -12.25
C ASN A 438 -10.86 -0.11 -11.02
N GLU A 439 -10.55 -0.66 -9.84
CA GLU A 439 -10.31 0.12 -8.65
C GLU A 439 -8.93 0.77 -8.64
N PHE A 440 -8.00 0.33 -9.49
CA PHE A 440 -6.63 0.81 -9.47
C PHE A 440 -6.33 1.69 -10.69
N ASP A 441 -5.75 2.87 -10.46
CA ASP A 441 -5.37 3.84 -11.50
C ASP A 441 -3.99 3.51 -12.11
N MET A 442 -3.81 2.22 -12.41
CA MET A 442 -2.60 1.62 -12.97
C MET A 442 -2.90 0.27 -13.59
N ASP A 443 -1.99 -0.19 -14.45
CA ASP A 443 -2.14 -1.48 -15.10
C ASP A 443 -1.87 -2.65 -14.14
N THR A 444 -2.93 -3.39 -13.86
CA THR A 444 -2.89 -4.61 -13.05
C THR A 444 -3.16 -5.87 -13.87
N ARG A 445 -2.68 -7.02 -13.38
CA ARG A 445 -2.95 -8.35 -13.92
C ARG A 445 -3.45 -9.28 -12.83
N ASP A 446 -4.29 -10.25 -13.22
CA ASP A 446 -4.76 -11.27 -12.30
C ASP A 446 -3.61 -12.17 -11.82
N PRO A 447 -3.68 -12.67 -10.57
CA PRO A 447 -2.75 -13.67 -10.07
C PRO A 447 -2.80 -14.95 -10.91
N GLN A 448 -1.63 -15.58 -11.05
CA GLN A 448 -1.57 -16.84 -11.77
C GLN A 448 -2.35 -17.96 -11.05
N ARG A 449 -3.45 -18.40 -11.67
CA ARG A 449 -4.34 -19.45 -11.15
C ARG A 449 -3.69 -20.84 -11.21
N SER A 450 -2.96 -21.15 -12.28
CA SER A 450 -2.31 -22.45 -12.43
C SER A 450 -1.08 -22.55 -11.55
N ILE A 451 -1.07 -23.50 -10.61
CA ILE A 451 0.09 -23.81 -9.76
C ILE A 451 1.37 -24.09 -10.57
N CYS A 452 1.22 -24.66 -11.77
CA CYS A 452 2.34 -25.01 -12.63
C CYS A 452 2.98 -23.79 -13.29
N LYS A 453 2.20 -22.73 -13.52
CA LYS A 453 2.66 -21.48 -14.12
C LYS A 453 3.09 -20.42 -13.11
N ARG A 454 2.85 -20.63 -11.80
CA ARG A 454 3.25 -19.69 -10.76
C ARG A 454 4.77 -19.51 -10.70
N PRO A 455 5.28 -18.28 -10.54
CA PRO A 455 6.71 -18.08 -10.40
C PRO A 455 7.24 -18.71 -9.12
N ILE A 456 8.52 -19.07 -9.11
CA ILE A 456 9.27 -19.31 -7.88
C ILE A 456 9.82 -17.96 -7.42
N LEU A 457 9.63 -17.65 -6.14
CA LEU A 457 10.04 -16.38 -5.55
C LEU A 457 11.33 -16.57 -4.76
N PHE A 458 12.27 -15.65 -4.98
CA PHE A 458 13.47 -15.49 -4.15
C PHE A 458 13.47 -14.07 -3.60
N PHE A 459 13.28 -13.93 -2.29
CA PHE A 459 13.23 -12.62 -1.63
C PHE A 459 14.61 -12.23 -1.13
N LEU A 460 14.88 -10.92 -1.12
CA LEU A 460 16.11 -10.38 -0.55
C LEU A 460 16.26 -10.87 0.90
N LYS A 461 17.48 -11.31 1.24
CA LYS A 461 17.90 -11.63 2.60
C LYS A 461 18.92 -10.66 3.13
N ASP A 462 19.86 -10.28 2.28
CA ASP A 462 20.88 -9.30 2.64
C ASP A 462 21.42 -8.61 1.40
N VAL A 463 21.97 -7.42 1.60
CA VAL A 463 22.57 -6.59 0.57
C VAL A 463 23.74 -5.80 1.15
N GLY A 464 24.81 -5.69 0.37
CA GLY A 464 26.00 -4.94 0.72
C GLY A 464 26.70 -4.36 -0.51
N ARG A 465 27.72 -3.54 -0.29
CA ARG A 465 28.63 -3.13 -1.36
C ARG A 465 29.74 -4.16 -1.57
N GLN A 466 30.06 -4.42 -2.83
CA GLN A 466 31.21 -5.21 -3.25
C GLN A 466 31.95 -4.47 -4.36
N GLY A 467 33.04 -3.79 -4.01
CA GLY A 467 33.75 -2.92 -4.96
C GLY A 467 32.85 -1.79 -5.46
N ASN A 468 32.68 -1.70 -6.78
CA ASN A 468 31.84 -0.70 -7.45
C ASN A 468 30.37 -1.13 -7.65
N CYS A 469 30.00 -2.34 -7.21
CA CYS A 469 28.65 -2.87 -7.38
C CYS A 469 27.98 -3.19 -6.04
N THR A 470 26.68 -3.44 -6.09
CA THR A 470 25.92 -4.00 -4.97
C THR A 470 25.87 -5.52 -5.10
N LEU A 471 26.02 -6.23 -3.99
CA LEU A 471 25.80 -7.67 -3.91
C LEU A 471 24.56 -7.94 -3.07
N GLY A 472 23.49 -8.39 -3.72
CA GLY A 472 22.28 -8.86 -3.06
C GLY A 472 22.22 -10.39 -3.00
N SER A 473 21.82 -10.93 -1.85
CA SER A 473 21.55 -12.35 -1.65
C SER A 473 20.04 -12.58 -1.55
N TYR A 474 19.48 -13.41 -2.43
CA TYR A 474 18.05 -13.67 -2.51
C TYR A 474 17.77 -15.14 -2.23
N ALA A 475 16.99 -15.42 -1.19
CA ALA A 475 16.69 -16.78 -0.78
C ALA A 475 15.32 -17.23 -1.25
N ARG A 476 15.25 -18.49 -1.69
CA ARG A 476 14.02 -19.12 -2.14
C ARG A 476 12.98 -19.19 -1.02
N THR A 477 11.75 -18.80 -1.31
CA THR A 477 10.63 -19.01 -0.38
C THR A 477 10.31 -20.49 -0.26
N ARG A 478 10.10 -20.96 0.98
CA ARG A 478 9.54 -22.30 1.24
C ARG A 478 8.13 -22.38 0.64
N GLN A 479 7.97 -23.09 -0.47
CA GLN A 479 6.67 -23.26 -1.11
C GLN A 479 5.80 -24.21 -0.28
N LYS A 480 4.74 -23.69 0.35
CA LYS A 480 3.68 -24.51 0.98
C LYS A 480 3.11 -25.56 0.01
N ASP A 481 3.14 -25.25 -1.29
CA ASP A 481 2.60 -26.12 -2.34
C ASP A 481 3.67 -26.91 -3.11
N TYR A 482 4.91 -27.05 -2.61
CA TYR A 482 5.97 -27.78 -3.33
C TYR A 482 5.55 -29.22 -3.72
N LEU A 483 4.97 -29.95 -2.77
CA LEU A 483 4.45 -31.31 -3.01
C LEU A 483 3.33 -31.31 -4.06
N LYS A 484 2.37 -30.38 -3.94
CA LYS A 484 1.27 -30.24 -4.92
C LYS A 484 1.81 -29.93 -6.31
N ARG A 485 2.79 -29.04 -6.42
CA ARG A 485 3.41 -28.70 -7.71
C ARG A 485 4.13 -29.90 -8.32
N ARG A 486 4.85 -30.67 -7.53
CA ARG A 486 5.51 -31.91 -7.98
C ARG A 486 4.51 -32.95 -8.49
N LEU A 487 3.34 -33.06 -7.85
CA LEU A 487 2.28 -34.01 -8.22
C LEU A 487 1.47 -33.54 -9.44
N PHE A 488 0.93 -32.32 -9.41
CA PHE A 488 -0.01 -31.82 -10.43
C PHE A 488 0.66 -31.31 -11.71
N CYS A 489 1.96 -31.06 -11.71
CA CYS A 489 2.69 -30.54 -12.87
C CYS A 489 3.55 -31.60 -13.56
N PHE A 490 3.47 -32.87 -13.15
CA PHE A 490 4.19 -33.98 -13.79
C PHE A 490 3.88 -34.06 -15.29
N PRO A 491 4.86 -34.29 -16.18
CA PRO A 491 6.27 -34.61 -15.91
C PRO A 491 7.20 -33.40 -15.69
N ARG A 492 6.68 -32.15 -15.68
CA ARG A 492 7.51 -30.94 -15.53
C ARG A 492 7.96 -30.75 -14.08
N SER A 493 9.27 -30.72 -13.87
CA SER A 493 9.88 -30.33 -12.59
C SER A 493 9.68 -28.83 -12.32
N PRO A 494 9.63 -28.40 -11.05
CA PRO A 494 9.70 -26.98 -10.72
C PRO A 494 11.01 -26.39 -11.27
N PRO A 495 11.01 -25.15 -11.80
CA PRO A 495 12.25 -24.53 -12.24
C PRO A 495 13.30 -24.51 -11.14
N LEU A 496 14.57 -24.66 -11.53
CA LEU A 496 15.73 -24.55 -10.65
C LEU A 496 15.56 -25.35 -9.34
N PRO A 497 15.33 -26.67 -9.37
CA PRO A 497 14.95 -27.43 -8.17
C PRO A 497 16.02 -27.43 -7.07
N PHE A 498 17.29 -27.28 -7.42
CA PHE A 498 18.42 -27.29 -6.49
C PHE A 498 18.89 -25.90 -6.06
N VAL A 499 18.51 -24.84 -6.78
CA VAL A 499 18.90 -23.47 -6.45
C VAL A 499 18.14 -23.01 -5.21
N LYS A 500 18.90 -22.75 -4.14
CA LYS A 500 18.38 -22.22 -2.87
C LYS A 500 18.53 -20.71 -2.78
N ASN A 501 19.61 -20.17 -3.34
CA ASN A 501 19.93 -18.77 -3.30
C ASN A 501 20.33 -18.26 -4.70
N ILE A 502 19.97 -17.02 -4.99
CA ILE A 502 20.43 -16.28 -6.18
C ILE A 502 21.24 -15.10 -5.68
N ARG A 503 22.43 -14.90 -6.26
CA ARG A 503 23.23 -13.69 -6.05
C ARG A 503 22.95 -12.71 -7.16
N VAL A 504 22.76 -11.43 -6.82
CA VAL A 504 22.59 -10.35 -7.80
C VAL A 504 23.72 -9.35 -7.62
N LEU A 505 24.45 -9.11 -8.71
CA LEU A 505 25.43 -8.04 -8.83
C LEU A 505 24.73 -6.85 -9.51
N GLY A 506 24.41 -5.80 -8.75
CA GLY A 506 23.78 -4.59 -9.27
C GLY A 506 24.81 -3.50 -9.49
N TYR A 507 25.05 -3.13 -10.75
CA TYR A 507 25.93 -2.02 -11.09
C TYR A 507 25.14 -0.70 -11.09
N PRO A 508 25.70 0.38 -10.49
CA PRO A 508 25.02 1.66 -10.40
C PRO A 508 24.60 2.20 -11.77
N LEU A 509 23.38 2.76 -11.83
CA LEU A 509 22.90 3.47 -13.00
C LEU A 509 23.62 4.82 -13.15
N ARG A 510 23.48 5.44 -14.34
CA ARG A 510 24.05 6.77 -14.60
C ARG A 510 23.41 7.80 -13.66
N LYS A 511 24.18 8.80 -13.22
CA LYS A 511 23.70 9.86 -12.32
C LYS A 511 22.45 10.59 -12.83
N ASN A 512 22.32 10.73 -14.14
CA ASN A 512 21.19 11.40 -14.81
C ASN A 512 20.09 10.45 -15.30
N TRP A 513 20.08 9.19 -14.85
CA TRP A 513 19.09 8.19 -15.26
C TRP A 513 17.65 8.66 -14.99
N HIS A 514 17.43 9.45 -13.94
CA HIS A 514 16.11 10.03 -13.60
C HIS A 514 15.54 11.01 -14.64
N LEU A 515 16.38 11.54 -15.54
CA LEU A 515 15.94 12.45 -16.62
C LEU A 515 15.34 11.69 -17.80
N ALA A 516 15.79 10.46 -18.05
CA ALA A 516 15.34 9.61 -19.14
C ALA A 516 15.39 8.13 -18.69
N PRO A 517 14.50 7.74 -17.78
CA PRO A 517 14.61 6.45 -17.11
C PRO A 517 14.33 5.31 -18.09
N ARG A 518 15.26 4.35 -18.13
CA ARG A 518 15.15 3.14 -18.93
C ARG A 518 15.39 1.93 -18.05
N ARG A 519 14.58 0.89 -18.24
CA ARG A 519 14.74 -0.40 -17.56
C ARG A 519 16.18 -0.92 -17.66
N PRO A 520 16.81 -1.36 -16.55
CA PRO A 520 18.12 -2.01 -16.61
C PRO A 520 18.06 -3.35 -17.34
N CYS A 521 19.21 -3.78 -17.84
CA CYS A 521 19.42 -5.07 -18.47
C CYS A 521 19.97 -6.07 -17.45
N CYS A 522 19.71 -7.37 -17.64
CA CYS A 522 20.31 -8.41 -16.82
C CYS A 522 20.85 -9.57 -17.63
N LYS A 523 21.91 -10.19 -17.10
CA LYS A 523 22.57 -11.36 -17.66
C LYS A 523 22.64 -12.46 -16.62
N LEU A 524 22.28 -13.67 -17.03
CA LEU A 524 22.36 -14.87 -16.19
C LEU A 524 23.77 -15.46 -16.32
N ASN A 525 24.47 -15.58 -15.20
CA ASN A 525 25.79 -16.21 -15.11
C ASN A 525 25.68 -17.38 -14.12
N GLN A 526 25.66 -18.61 -14.63
CA GLN A 526 25.61 -19.78 -13.76
C GLN A 526 27.02 -20.13 -13.26
N THR A 527 27.18 -20.19 -11.94
CA THR A 527 28.46 -20.53 -11.30
C THR A 527 28.54 -22.00 -10.88
N ASN A 528 27.43 -22.60 -10.44
CA ASN A 528 27.28 -24.05 -10.18
C ASN A 528 25.77 -24.43 -10.12
N ASP A 529 25.44 -25.69 -9.77
CA ASP A 529 24.06 -26.19 -9.74
C ASP A 529 23.19 -25.64 -8.59
N GLU A 530 23.81 -25.16 -7.50
CA GLU A 530 23.10 -24.66 -6.32
C GLU A 530 23.02 -23.12 -6.23
N LEU A 531 23.91 -22.42 -6.95
CA LEU A 531 24.09 -20.97 -6.92
C LEU A 531 24.06 -20.39 -8.34
N LEU A 532 23.02 -19.61 -8.59
CA LEU A 532 22.87 -18.78 -9.77
C LEU A 532 23.29 -17.35 -9.46
N THR A 533 24.07 -16.74 -10.35
CA THR A 533 24.42 -15.32 -10.27
C THR A 533 23.71 -14.57 -11.41
N VAL A 534 23.18 -13.39 -11.10
CA VAL A 534 22.57 -12.49 -12.08
C VAL A 534 23.29 -11.15 -12.01
N SER A 535 23.81 -10.64 -13.12
CA SER A 535 24.29 -9.26 -13.18
C SER A 535 23.17 -8.35 -13.70
N VAL A 536 23.02 -7.17 -13.11
CA VAL A 536 22.07 -6.14 -13.50
C VAL A 536 22.82 -4.83 -13.70
N GLU A 537 22.65 -4.21 -14.87
CA GLU A 537 23.38 -2.99 -15.23
C GLU A 537 22.59 -2.12 -16.23
N GLN A 538 23.09 -0.91 -16.48
CA GLN A 538 22.57 -0.05 -17.53
C GLN A 538 22.72 -0.75 -18.89
N CYS A 539 21.65 -0.82 -19.68
CA CYS A 539 21.72 -1.37 -21.03
C CYS A 539 22.70 -0.58 -21.91
N GLU A 540 23.57 -1.28 -22.64
CA GLU A 540 24.49 -0.68 -23.60
C GLU A 540 23.76 0.04 -24.75
N GLN A 541 24.43 1.01 -25.37
CA GLN A 541 23.89 1.72 -26.51
C GLN A 541 23.74 0.77 -27.71
N GLY A 542 22.56 0.70 -28.31
CA GLY A 542 22.26 -0.27 -29.37
C GLY A 542 21.91 -1.68 -28.86
N SER A 543 22.09 -1.97 -27.57
CA SER A 543 21.54 -3.20 -26.99
C SER A 543 20.02 -3.07 -26.89
N PHE A 544 19.33 -3.93 -27.63
CA PHE A 544 17.93 -4.17 -27.42
C PHE A 544 17.79 -5.09 -26.19
N GLY A 545 16.78 -4.90 -25.33
CA GLY A 545 16.60 -5.78 -24.17
C GLY A 545 16.57 -7.26 -24.60
N SER A 546 16.89 -8.20 -23.70
CA SER A 546 17.15 -9.63 -24.00
C SER A 546 16.10 -10.36 -24.86
N PHE A 547 14.94 -9.75 -25.08
CA PHE A 547 13.93 -10.22 -26.01
C PHE A 547 14.29 -10.02 -27.50
N ILE A 548 15.10 -9.03 -27.89
CA ILE A 548 15.36 -8.72 -29.31
C ILE A 548 16.65 -9.38 -29.84
N SER A 549 17.49 -9.97 -28.98
CA SER A 549 18.50 -10.96 -29.43
C SER A 549 17.88 -12.25 -30.01
N LEU A 550 16.58 -12.23 -30.34
CA LEU A 550 15.75 -13.29 -30.91
C LEU A 550 15.30 -13.01 -32.35
N MET A 551 15.68 -11.89 -32.98
CA MET A 551 15.46 -11.67 -34.42
C MET A 551 16.77 -11.69 -35.19
#